data_AF-A0A315ACJ1-F1
#
_entry.id   AF-A0A315ACJ1-F1
#
_cell.length_a   1.000
_cell.length_b   1.000
_cell.length_c   1.000
_cell.angle_alpha   90.00
_cell.angle_beta   90.00
_cell.angle_gamma   90.00
#
_symmetry.space_group_name_H-M   'P 1'
#
loop_
_entity.id
_entity.type
_entity.pdbx_description
1 polymer ?
#
loop_
_entity_poly.entity_id
_entity_poly.type
_entity_poly.pdbx_seq_one_letter_code
_entity_poly.pdbx_strand_id
1 'polypeptide(L)'
;MKFQCETEVNSHMLVQRWRFRGKKLIGLYFRRLGFCFLVLLPWKKCGWQGRTTAVGDNKLSRETSNQIAKVKKIREITVESLGLEPLCEELVAYFLERSISTETLRRNAVMQKTTGVQICIAFPYWRDGKLVSCKYRDIEKKFWQEKDTEKIFYGLDDIKGTNDIIIVEGEIDKLAMEEAGFRNCVSVPDGAPPKVSSKDLPPEEQLGYKVSYLWNCKEYLKKASRIILATDGDEPGQALAEELARRLGRERCWRVRWPMKNDNEHFKDANEVLMYLGPDVLKEVIENAELYPIRGLFNFANYFDELDAYYYRTLGYEYGVSTGWKGLNELYNIVPGETIVTGVPNSGKSEWIDALLCNLNESVGWKFALCSMENKVREHARKLLEKHIKKPFFDKR
;
A
#
# COMPACT_ATOMS: atom_id res chain seq x y z
N MET A 1 8.19 16.86 -32.69
CA MET A 1 9.66 16.76 -32.49
C MET A 1 10.05 15.29 -32.55
N LYS A 2 10.85 14.87 -33.53
CA LYS A 2 11.43 13.52 -33.54
C LYS A 2 12.83 13.57 -32.93
N PHE A 3 13.06 12.80 -31.88
CA PHE A 3 14.37 12.60 -31.25
C PHE A 3 15.04 11.40 -31.90
N GLN A 4 16.33 11.49 -32.18
CA GLN A 4 17.12 10.35 -32.66
C GLN A 4 18.37 10.27 -31.78
N CYS A 5 18.49 9.16 -31.05
CA CYS A 5 19.58 8.87 -30.14
C CYS A 5 20.53 7.91 -30.86
N GLU A 6 21.79 8.30 -31.03
CA GLU A 6 22.87 7.39 -31.45
C GLU A 6 23.79 7.20 -30.25
N THR A 7 23.99 5.94 -29.87
CA THR A 7 24.82 5.56 -28.72
C THR A 7 26.07 4.91 -29.26
N GLU A 8 27.23 5.50 -29.00
CA GLU A 8 28.54 4.88 -29.29
C GLU A 8 29.19 4.51 -27.95
N VAL A 9 29.52 3.22 -27.79
CA VAL A 9 30.13 2.68 -26.57
C VAL A 9 31.63 2.59 -26.78
N ASN A 10 32.40 3.28 -25.95
CA ASN A 10 33.84 3.04 -25.80
C ASN A 10 34.19 2.84 -24.32
N SER A 11 35.11 1.91 -24.08
CA SER A 11 35.20 1.06 -22.88
C SER A 11 35.49 1.71 -21.52
N HIS A 12 35.56 3.05 -21.40
CA HIS A 12 35.68 3.71 -20.09
C HIS A 12 34.92 5.05 -19.96
N MET A 13 34.00 5.37 -20.86
CA MET A 13 33.27 6.65 -20.79
C MET A 13 31.91 6.57 -21.52
N LEU A 14 30.81 6.84 -20.80
CA LEU A 14 29.48 7.00 -21.41
C LEU A 14 29.33 8.44 -21.89
N VAL A 15 29.34 8.64 -23.21
CA VAL A 15 29.12 9.95 -23.84
C VAL A 15 27.80 9.91 -24.60
N GLN A 16 26.75 10.53 -24.06
CA GLN A 16 25.52 10.77 -24.83
C GLN A 16 25.63 12.12 -25.55
N ARG A 17 25.58 12.10 -26.89
CA ARG A 17 25.54 13.31 -27.72
C ARG A 17 24.12 13.56 -28.21
N TRP A 18 23.60 14.74 -27.91
CA TRP A 18 22.31 15.20 -28.42
C TRP A 18 22.54 16.20 -29.56
N ARG A 19 22.01 15.93 -30.75
CA ARG A 19 22.07 16.85 -31.90
C ARG A 19 20.77 17.66 -32.01
N PHE A 20 20.88 18.98 -31.89
CA PHE A 20 19.83 19.91 -32.31
C PHE A 20 20.08 20.36 -33.76
N ARG A 21 19.05 20.33 -34.61
CA ARG A 21 19.12 20.96 -35.94
C ARG A 21 19.09 22.48 -35.78
N GLY A 22 20.25 23.11 -35.92
CA GLY A 22 20.40 24.57 -35.98
C GLY A 22 21.42 25.13 -35.00
N LYS A 23 22.68 25.19 -35.45
CA LYS A 23 23.81 26.02 -34.93
C LYS A 23 23.93 26.20 -33.39
N LYS A 24 24.54 25.21 -32.72
CA LYS A 24 25.71 25.29 -31.79
C LYS A 24 25.81 23.99 -31.00
N LEU A 25 26.99 23.37 -30.96
CA LEU A 25 27.26 22.19 -30.13
C LEU A 25 27.26 22.59 -28.64
N ILE A 26 26.50 21.88 -27.81
CA ILE A 26 26.61 21.91 -26.36
C ILE A 26 27.16 20.54 -25.96
N GLY A 27 28.38 20.52 -25.40
CA GLY A 27 28.97 19.31 -24.84
C GLY A 27 28.79 19.28 -23.32
N LEU A 28 28.12 18.25 -22.80
CA LEU A 28 28.07 17.94 -21.37
C LEU A 28 29.18 16.94 -21.04
N TYR A 29 29.99 17.25 -20.03
CA TYR A 29 31.01 16.34 -19.49
C TYR A 29 30.57 15.89 -18.10
N PHE A 30 30.60 14.57 -17.87
CA PHE A 30 30.38 13.98 -16.55
C PHE A 30 31.71 13.41 -16.03
N ARG A 31 32.10 13.79 -14.81
CA ARG A 31 33.19 13.14 -14.07
C ARG A 31 32.67 12.73 -12.69
N ARG A 32 32.92 11.48 -12.30
CA ARG A 32 32.33 10.86 -11.11
C ARG A 32 33.24 11.08 -9.89
N LEU A 33 32.96 12.12 -9.10
CA LEU A 33 33.41 12.27 -7.70
C LEU A 33 32.30 12.95 -6.90
N GLY A 34 32.09 12.52 -5.66
CA GLY A 34 30.86 12.72 -4.86
C GLY A 34 30.30 14.14 -4.73
N PHE A 35 28.97 14.19 -4.53
CA PHE A 35 28.13 15.30 -4.07
C PHE A 35 28.67 16.72 -4.31
N CYS A 36 28.77 17.13 -5.57
CA CYS A 36 28.81 18.53 -5.98
C CYS A 36 28.50 18.65 -7.49
N PHE A 37 27.51 19.46 -7.87
CA PHE A 37 27.23 19.79 -9.27
C PHE A 37 27.95 21.10 -9.62
N LEU A 38 28.94 21.02 -10.52
CA LEU A 38 29.63 22.20 -11.06
C LEU A 38 29.18 22.42 -12.51
N VAL A 39 28.46 23.51 -12.77
CA VAL A 39 28.11 23.94 -14.13
C VAL A 39 29.16 24.95 -14.58
N LEU A 40 29.97 24.60 -15.59
CA LEU A 40 30.91 25.52 -16.22
C LEU A 40 30.38 25.93 -17.60
N LEU A 41 29.98 27.19 -17.72
CA LEU A 41 29.64 27.84 -19.00
C LEU A 41 30.89 28.56 -19.54
N PRO A 42 31.36 28.28 -20.77
CA PRO A 42 32.35 29.15 -21.40
C PRO A 42 31.65 30.40 -21.95
N TRP A 43 31.75 31.51 -21.24
CA TRP A 43 31.28 32.82 -21.72
C TRP A 43 32.39 33.57 -22.46
N LYS A 44 32.09 33.98 -23.70
CA LYS A 44 32.58 35.27 -24.23
C LYS A 44 31.38 36.03 -24.81
N LYS A 45 31.15 37.21 -24.22
CA LYS A 45 30.18 38.28 -24.55
C LYS A 45 28.75 38.13 -24.01
N CYS A 46 28.59 38.35 -22.71
CA CYS A 46 27.43 39.07 -22.15
C CYS A 46 27.96 40.01 -21.05
N GLY A 47 27.74 41.31 -21.20
CA GLY A 47 28.16 42.33 -20.22
C GLY A 47 27.20 42.41 -19.05
N TRP A 48 27.15 41.37 -18.21
CA TRP A 48 26.44 41.39 -16.95
C TRP A 48 27.46 41.59 -15.81
N GLN A 49 27.41 42.72 -15.13
CA GLN A 49 28.08 42.93 -13.84
C GLN A 49 27.00 42.99 -12.75
N GLY A 50 26.90 41.92 -11.98
CA GLY A 50 26.09 41.85 -10.77
C GLY A 50 26.84 41.06 -9.71
N ARG A 51 26.92 41.61 -8.48
CA ARG A 51 27.37 40.87 -7.28
C ARG A 51 26.14 40.24 -6.63
N THR A 52 26.17 38.93 -6.40
CA THR A 52 25.31 38.30 -5.39
C THR A 52 26.10 38.23 -4.09
N THR A 53 25.87 39.19 -3.20
CA THR A 53 26.23 39.08 -1.78
C THR A 53 25.28 38.11 -1.12
N ALA A 54 25.81 37.08 -0.46
CA ALA A 54 25.05 36.29 0.49
C ALA A 54 24.64 37.20 1.65
N VAL A 55 23.36 37.55 1.73
CA VAL A 55 22.78 38.20 2.91
C VAL A 55 22.61 37.13 3.97
N GLY A 56 23.61 37.02 4.84
CA GLY A 56 23.43 36.47 6.17
C GLY A 56 22.95 37.60 7.07
N ASP A 57 21.72 37.50 7.56
CA ASP A 57 21.36 38.16 8.81
C ASP A 57 21.70 37.25 9.97
N ASN A 58 22.60 37.75 10.80
CA ASN A 58 23.05 37.19 12.06
C ASN A 58 21.87 37.03 13.04
N LYS A 59 21.45 35.77 13.25
CA LYS A 59 21.16 35.25 14.59
C LYS A 59 21.80 33.87 14.73
N LEU A 60 23.08 33.90 15.09
CA LEU A 60 23.78 32.79 15.74
C LEU A 60 23.13 32.54 17.10
N SER A 61 22.13 31.67 17.17
CA SER A 61 21.90 30.84 18.34
C SER A 61 22.33 29.42 17.99
N ARG A 62 23.39 28.99 18.67
CA ARG A 62 24.01 27.66 18.66
C ARG A 62 22.99 26.52 18.52
N GLU A 63 22.77 25.97 17.32
CA GLU A 63 22.04 24.71 17.18
C GLU A 63 22.09 24.13 15.75
N THR A 64 23.25 24.06 15.09
CA THR A 64 23.31 23.32 13.79
C THR A 64 24.67 22.75 13.45
N SER A 65 25.33 22.18 14.46
CA SER A 65 26.54 21.37 14.29
C SER A 65 26.33 20.02 14.97
N ASN A 66 25.42 19.19 14.45
CA ASN A 66 25.30 17.77 14.84
C ASN A 66 24.37 16.97 13.91
N GLN A 67 24.64 16.92 12.60
CA GLN A 67 24.10 15.84 11.76
C GLN A 67 25.14 15.38 10.72
N ILE A 68 26.32 14.98 11.19
CA ILE A 68 27.02 13.86 10.57
C ILE A 68 26.38 12.64 11.20
N ALA A 69 25.65 11.84 10.42
CA ALA A 69 25.02 10.61 10.88
C ALA A 69 26.09 9.73 11.54
N LYS A 70 26.10 9.70 12.88
CA LYS A 70 26.82 8.68 13.64
C LYS A 70 26.26 7.35 13.16
N VAL A 71 27.04 6.59 12.40
CA VAL A 71 26.77 5.17 12.16
C VAL A 71 26.68 4.54 13.54
N LYS A 72 25.46 4.26 14.02
CA LYS A 72 25.25 3.61 15.31
C LYS A 72 25.94 2.26 15.22
N LYS A 73 26.94 2.04 16.06
CA LYS A 73 27.64 0.76 16.15
C LYS A 73 26.61 -0.26 16.64
N ILE A 74 26.32 -1.27 15.82
CA ILE A 74 25.43 -2.37 16.19
C ILE A 74 26.10 -3.13 17.34
N ARG A 75 25.36 -3.33 18.43
CA ARG A 75 25.83 -4.04 19.62
C ARG A 75 25.79 -5.55 19.35
N GLU A 76 26.92 -6.23 19.50
CA GLU A 76 26.96 -7.69 19.57
C GLU A 76 26.46 -8.14 20.95
N ILE A 77 25.58 -9.14 20.97
CA ILE A 77 24.92 -9.65 22.16
C ILE A 77 25.03 -11.18 22.19
N THR A 78 25.13 -11.74 23.38
CA THR A 78 25.04 -13.18 23.64
C THR A 78 23.98 -13.47 24.69
N VAL A 79 23.55 -14.73 24.77
CA VAL A 79 22.57 -15.22 25.76
C VAL A 79 23.03 -14.88 27.18
N GLU A 80 24.32 -15.09 27.47
CA GLU A 80 24.95 -14.81 28.76
C GLU A 80 25.00 -13.30 29.04
N SER A 81 25.36 -12.50 28.03
CA SER A 81 25.43 -11.03 28.18
C SER A 81 24.08 -10.38 28.50
N LEU A 82 22.99 -11.04 28.12
CA LEU A 82 21.63 -10.58 28.37
C LEU A 82 21.02 -11.16 29.64
N GLY A 83 21.66 -12.17 30.25
CA GLY A 83 21.13 -12.91 31.40
C GLY A 83 19.86 -13.69 31.05
N LEU A 84 19.81 -14.30 29.87
CA LEU A 84 18.66 -15.12 29.48
C LEU A 84 18.75 -16.50 30.15
N GLU A 85 17.61 -16.94 30.68
CA GLU A 85 17.48 -18.19 31.43
C GLU A 85 16.43 -19.09 30.75
N PRO A 86 16.47 -20.42 30.95
CA PRO A 86 15.38 -21.30 30.58
C PRO A 86 14.06 -20.88 31.25
N LEU A 87 12.94 -21.16 30.59
CA LEU A 87 11.60 -20.85 31.12
C LEU A 87 11.32 -21.60 32.43
N CYS A 88 10.78 -20.89 33.42
CA CYS A 88 10.23 -21.48 34.64
C CYS A 88 8.89 -22.18 34.38
N GLU A 89 8.45 -23.01 35.34
CA GLU A 89 7.20 -23.77 35.24
C GLU A 89 5.97 -22.87 35.04
N GLU A 90 5.96 -21.68 35.66
CA GLU A 90 4.86 -20.71 35.53
C GLU A 90 4.72 -20.20 34.09
N LEU A 91 5.84 -19.89 33.42
CA LEU A 91 5.82 -19.45 32.02
C LEU A 91 5.52 -20.60 31.06
N VAL A 92 5.98 -21.81 31.37
CA VAL A 92 5.60 -23.00 30.62
C VAL A 92 4.09 -23.22 30.70
N ALA A 93 3.49 -23.11 31.89
CA ALA A 93 2.04 -23.19 32.07
C ALA A 93 1.30 -22.09 31.27
N TYR A 94 1.80 -20.86 31.28
CA TYR A 94 1.25 -19.75 30.48
C TYR A 94 1.20 -20.06 28.97
N PHE A 95 2.21 -20.75 28.43
CA PHE A 95 2.22 -21.15 27.02
C PHE A 95 1.36 -22.38 26.75
N LEU A 96 1.26 -23.31 27.70
CA LEU A 96 0.34 -24.45 27.61
C LEU A 96 -1.13 -24.00 27.54
N GLU A 97 -1.52 -22.98 28.31
CA GLU A 97 -2.84 -22.35 28.20
C GLU A 97 -3.11 -21.76 26.80
N ARG A 98 -2.05 -21.42 26.06
CA ARG A 98 -2.10 -20.94 24.67
C ARG A 98 -1.99 -22.05 23.65
N SER A 99 -2.09 -23.30 24.07
CA SER A 99 -1.92 -24.49 23.24
C SER A 99 -0.53 -24.56 22.57
N ILE A 100 0.50 -24.01 23.22
CA ILE A 100 1.89 -24.06 22.74
C ILE A 100 2.68 -25.05 23.60
N SER A 101 3.26 -26.05 22.94
CA SER A 101 4.02 -27.13 23.56
C SER A 101 5.42 -26.68 23.99
N THR A 102 5.99 -27.39 24.97
CA THR A 102 7.38 -27.19 25.42
C THR A 102 8.40 -27.50 24.33
N GLU A 103 8.09 -28.41 23.41
CA GLU A 103 8.93 -28.71 22.25
C GLU A 103 9.04 -27.50 21.32
N THR A 104 7.91 -26.87 20.99
CA THR A 104 7.86 -25.66 20.17
C THR A 104 8.63 -24.52 20.84
N LEU A 105 8.44 -24.29 22.14
CA LEU A 105 9.19 -23.27 22.90
C LEU A 105 10.71 -23.51 22.83
N ARG A 106 11.15 -24.75 23.02
CA ARG A 106 12.56 -25.12 23.01
C ARG A 106 13.18 -24.89 21.63
N ARG A 107 12.53 -25.34 20.56
CA ARG A 107 13.06 -25.18 19.19
C ARG A 107 13.09 -23.73 18.75
N ASN A 108 12.13 -22.92 19.21
CA ASN A 108 12.09 -21.49 18.99
C ASN A 108 13.00 -20.68 19.92
N ALA A 109 13.74 -21.35 20.80
CA ALA A 109 14.61 -20.75 21.80
C ALA A 109 13.89 -19.65 22.61
N VAL A 110 12.62 -19.88 22.98
CA VAL A 110 11.91 -18.98 23.88
C VAL A 110 12.53 -19.11 25.27
N MET A 111 12.91 -17.98 25.86
CA MET A 111 13.63 -17.91 27.13
C MET A 111 12.90 -16.97 28.09
N GLN A 112 13.41 -16.85 29.31
CA GLN A 112 13.01 -15.80 30.24
C GLN A 112 14.17 -14.88 30.57
N LYS A 113 13.85 -13.74 31.16
CA LYS A 113 14.82 -12.88 31.82
C LYS A 113 14.26 -12.38 33.13
N THR A 114 15.05 -12.54 34.19
CA THR A 114 14.70 -12.11 35.54
C THR A 114 15.39 -10.77 35.83
N THR A 115 14.60 -9.73 36.13
CA THR A 115 15.13 -8.41 36.54
C THR A 115 14.56 -8.07 37.92
N GLY A 116 15.35 -8.31 38.97
CA GLY A 116 14.88 -8.18 40.34
C GLY A 116 13.82 -9.24 40.65
N VAL A 117 12.58 -8.81 40.92
CA VAL A 117 11.44 -9.71 41.24
C VAL A 117 10.58 -9.99 39.99
N GLN A 118 10.81 -9.29 38.89
CA GLN A 118 10.00 -9.43 37.68
C GLN A 118 10.60 -10.45 36.72
N ILE A 119 9.78 -11.39 36.28
CA ILE A 119 10.08 -12.34 35.21
C ILE A 119 9.41 -11.84 33.93
N CYS A 120 10.18 -11.80 32.84
CA CYS A 120 9.65 -11.48 31.51
C CYS A 120 10.00 -12.57 30.51
N ILE A 121 9.12 -12.76 29.54
CA ILE A 121 9.32 -13.67 28.41
C ILE A 121 10.29 -12.99 27.44
N ALA A 122 11.31 -13.71 27.01
CA ALA A 122 12.30 -13.28 26.06
C ALA A 122 12.18 -14.08 24.76
N PHE A 123 12.05 -13.38 23.64
CA PHE A 123 12.05 -13.90 22.28
C PHE A 123 13.37 -13.50 21.61
N PRO A 124 14.37 -14.41 21.56
CA PRO A 124 15.68 -14.12 21.00
C PRO A 124 15.66 -14.30 19.47
N TYR A 125 16.21 -13.33 18.74
CA TYR A 125 16.23 -13.28 17.29
C TYR A 125 17.57 -13.80 16.78
N TRP A 126 17.55 -14.93 16.09
CA TRP A 126 18.74 -15.63 15.60
C TRP A 126 18.96 -15.41 14.10
N ARG A 127 20.24 -15.35 13.70
CA ARG A 127 20.67 -15.44 12.31
C ARG A 127 21.93 -16.29 12.24
N ASP A 128 21.89 -17.37 11.47
CA ASP A 128 23.01 -18.28 11.28
C ASP A 128 23.61 -18.74 12.62
N GLY A 129 22.75 -19.03 13.61
CA GLY A 129 23.15 -19.46 14.95
C GLY A 129 23.75 -18.35 15.85
N LYS A 130 23.74 -17.09 15.42
CA LYS A 130 24.15 -15.93 16.24
C LYS A 130 22.94 -15.15 16.74
N LEU A 131 22.98 -14.74 18.00
CA LEU A 131 21.96 -13.88 18.58
C LEU A 131 22.13 -12.44 18.08
N VAL A 132 21.10 -11.92 17.41
CA VAL A 132 21.14 -10.60 16.75
C VAL A 132 20.35 -9.55 17.54
N SER A 133 19.18 -9.94 18.06
CA SER A 133 18.33 -9.07 18.86
C SER A 133 17.55 -9.91 19.87
N CYS A 134 16.89 -9.25 20.82
CA CYS A 134 15.96 -9.91 21.73
C CYS A 134 14.80 -8.96 22.03
N LYS A 135 13.59 -9.48 21.91
CA LYS A 135 12.36 -8.77 22.26
C LYS A 135 11.77 -9.41 23.51
N TYR A 136 11.30 -8.58 24.41
CA TYR A 136 10.76 -9.00 25.68
C TYR A 136 9.30 -8.61 25.79
N ARG A 137 8.60 -9.40 26.59
CA ARG A 137 7.21 -9.16 26.95
C ARG A 137 7.01 -9.53 28.41
N ASP A 138 6.31 -8.67 29.15
CA ASP A 138 5.79 -9.04 30.46
C ASP A 138 4.39 -9.68 30.37
N ILE A 139 3.92 -10.23 31.49
CA ILE A 139 2.59 -10.85 31.59
C ILE A 139 1.48 -9.80 31.33
N GLU A 140 1.73 -8.53 31.63
CA GLU A 140 0.84 -7.38 31.37
C GLU A 140 0.82 -6.91 29.89
N LYS A 141 1.47 -7.64 28.98
CA LYS A 141 1.54 -7.35 27.55
C LYS A 141 2.29 -6.05 27.19
N LYS A 142 3.23 -5.61 28.02
CA LYS A 142 4.19 -4.54 27.66
C LYS A 142 5.37 -5.15 26.91
N PHE A 143 5.76 -4.52 25.82
CA PHE A 143 6.83 -4.99 24.95
C PHE A 143 8.00 -4.02 24.92
N TRP A 144 9.22 -4.55 24.87
CA TRP A 144 10.43 -3.77 24.60
C TRP A 144 11.47 -4.63 23.89
N GLN A 145 12.45 -4.01 23.27
CA GLN A 145 13.49 -4.70 22.49
C GLN A 145 14.87 -4.14 22.83
N GLU A 146 15.91 -4.97 22.70
CA GLU A 146 17.29 -4.55 22.89
C GLU A 146 17.67 -3.38 21.98
N LYS A 147 18.19 -2.31 22.59
CA LYS A 147 18.61 -1.10 21.88
C LYS A 147 19.87 -1.34 21.05
N ASP A 148 19.98 -0.60 19.95
CA ASP A 148 21.14 -0.59 19.06
C ASP A 148 21.50 -1.99 18.50
N THR A 149 20.47 -2.83 18.31
CA THR A 149 20.55 -4.13 17.63
C THR A 149 19.98 -4.05 16.22
N GLU A 150 20.35 -5.01 15.38
CA GLU A 150 19.79 -5.12 14.03
C GLU A 150 18.36 -5.67 14.11
N LYS A 151 17.45 -5.09 13.32
CA LYS A 151 16.07 -5.57 13.21
C LYS A 151 15.99 -6.66 12.15
N ILE A 152 15.55 -7.84 12.56
CA ILE A 152 15.38 -9.01 11.70
C ILE A 152 14.04 -9.69 12.04
N PHE A 153 13.62 -10.66 11.23
CA PHE A 153 12.46 -11.49 11.56
C PHE A 153 12.77 -12.47 12.71
N TYR A 154 11.78 -12.74 13.55
CA TYR A 154 11.87 -13.86 14.49
C TYR A 154 11.69 -15.18 13.73
N GLY A 155 12.57 -16.16 13.97
CA GLY A 155 12.59 -17.41 13.19
C GLY A 155 13.23 -17.29 11.80
N LEU A 156 14.04 -16.26 11.54
CA LEU A 156 14.66 -16.01 10.22
C LEU A 156 15.36 -17.24 9.62
N ASP A 157 16.02 -18.04 10.46
CA ASP A 157 16.73 -19.24 10.00
C ASP A 157 15.79 -20.33 9.48
N ASP A 158 14.51 -20.36 9.90
CA ASP A 158 13.53 -21.36 9.47
C ASP A 158 13.06 -21.17 8.01
N ILE A 159 13.20 -19.97 7.46
CA ILE A 159 12.81 -19.65 6.07
C ILE A 159 14.00 -19.70 5.10
N LYS A 160 15.18 -20.09 5.59
CA LYS A 160 16.40 -20.10 4.77
C LYS A 160 16.30 -21.16 3.67
N GLY A 161 16.16 -20.70 2.42
CA GLY A 161 16.12 -21.56 1.25
C GLY A 161 14.75 -22.19 0.96
N THR A 162 13.69 -21.73 1.64
CA THR A 162 12.32 -22.15 1.35
C THR A 162 11.71 -21.30 0.23
N ASN A 163 10.76 -21.87 -0.51
CA ASN A 163 10.02 -21.18 -1.56
C ASN A 163 8.66 -20.65 -1.09
N ASP A 164 8.13 -21.24 -0.01
CA ASP A 164 6.88 -20.86 0.63
C ASP A 164 7.21 -20.32 2.02
N ILE A 165 6.72 -19.13 2.36
CA ILE A 165 7.00 -18.42 3.61
C ILE A 165 5.69 -17.88 4.18
N ILE A 166 5.48 -18.07 5.47
CA ILE A 166 4.38 -17.45 6.22
C ILE A 166 4.95 -16.30 7.05
N ILE A 167 4.32 -15.13 6.98
CA ILE A 167 4.65 -13.96 7.79
C ILE A 167 3.46 -13.65 8.70
N VAL A 168 3.69 -13.71 10.01
CA VAL A 168 2.73 -13.32 11.05
C VAL A 168 3.17 -12.04 11.76
N GLU A 169 2.27 -11.45 12.56
CA GLU A 169 2.57 -10.23 13.30
C GLU A 169 3.34 -10.49 14.61
N GLY A 170 2.83 -11.39 15.46
CA GLY A 170 3.40 -11.67 16.78
C GLY A 170 4.33 -12.89 16.85
N GLU A 171 5.22 -12.89 17.85
CA GLU A 171 6.07 -14.05 18.13
C GLU A 171 5.24 -15.27 18.57
N ILE A 172 4.16 -15.05 19.32
CA ILE A 172 3.26 -16.12 19.77
C ILE A 172 2.51 -16.73 18.58
N ASP A 173 2.11 -15.93 17.59
CA ASP A 173 1.48 -16.43 16.36
C ASP A 173 2.43 -17.32 15.58
N LYS A 174 3.73 -17.01 15.57
CA LYS A 174 4.76 -17.85 14.94
C LYS A 174 4.85 -19.21 15.63
N LEU A 175 4.76 -19.24 16.96
CA LEU A 175 4.70 -20.48 17.73
C LEU A 175 3.42 -21.25 17.40
N ALA A 176 2.28 -20.56 17.28
CA ALA A 176 1.00 -21.18 16.92
C ALA A 176 1.02 -21.82 15.52
N MET A 177 1.68 -21.17 14.55
CA MET A 177 1.89 -21.74 13.22
C MET A 177 2.70 -23.03 13.27
N GLU A 178 3.69 -23.12 14.16
CA GLU A 178 4.50 -24.32 14.32
C GLU A 178 3.71 -25.48 14.94
N GLU A 179 2.79 -25.21 15.87
CA GLU A 179 1.84 -26.21 16.38
C GLU A 179 0.90 -26.73 15.29
N ALA A 180 0.53 -25.88 14.31
CA ALA A 180 -0.20 -26.31 13.10
C ALA A 180 0.67 -27.02 12.04
N GLY A 181 1.96 -27.21 12.32
CA GLY A 181 2.89 -27.92 11.44
C GLY A 181 3.67 -27.03 10.46
N PHE A 182 3.52 -25.70 10.53
CA PHE A 182 4.24 -24.76 9.67
C PHE A 182 5.52 -24.27 10.33
N ARG A 183 6.65 -24.82 9.85
CA ARG A 183 7.98 -24.42 10.30
C ARG A 183 8.52 -23.23 9.50
N ASN A 184 8.07 -23.05 8.26
CA ASN A 184 8.44 -21.97 7.35
C ASN A 184 7.74 -20.63 7.68
N CYS A 185 7.65 -20.29 8.97
CA CYS A 185 6.96 -19.11 9.47
C CYS A 185 7.91 -18.15 10.17
N VAL A 186 7.70 -16.85 9.99
CA VAL A 186 8.43 -15.77 10.67
C VAL A 186 7.49 -14.73 11.24
N SER A 187 7.86 -14.07 12.34
CA SER A 187 7.14 -12.88 12.84
C SER A 187 7.91 -11.59 12.61
N VAL A 188 7.18 -10.50 12.36
CA VAL A 188 7.78 -9.17 12.23
C VAL A 188 8.29 -8.68 13.61
N PRO A 189 9.43 -7.95 13.66
CA PRO A 189 9.94 -7.43 14.93
C PRO A 189 9.08 -6.29 15.48
N ASP A 190 8.56 -5.45 14.59
CA ASP A 190 7.65 -4.35 14.90
C ASP A 190 6.39 -4.49 14.05
N GLY A 191 5.24 -4.30 14.68
CA GLY A 191 3.94 -4.24 14.00
C GLY A 191 3.80 -3.00 13.10
N ALA A 192 2.58 -2.80 12.62
CA ALA A 192 2.28 -1.81 11.59
C ALA A 192 2.75 -0.38 11.92
N PRO A 193 3.28 0.38 10.95
CA PRO A 193 3.29 1.84 11.07
C PRO A 193 1.83 2.35 11.12
N PRO A 194 1.52 3.40 11.90
CA PRO A 194 0.14 3.87 12.12
C PRO A 194 -0.58 4.36 10.85
N LYS A 195 0.13 4.54 9.73
CA LYS A 195 -0.45 4.81 8.41
C LYS A 195 0.39 4.13 7.34
N VAL A 196 -0.27 3.42 6.42
CA VAL A 196 0.33 3.01 5.14
C VAL A 196 0.61 4.27 4.33
N SER A 197 1.85 4.41 3.84
CA SER A 197 2.23 5.58 3.05
C SER A 197 1.45 5.61 1.73
N SER A 198 0.72 6.69 1.47
CA SER A 198 0.07 6.95 0.17
C SER A 198 1.06 7.40 -0.92
N LYS A 199 2.33 7.64 -0.56
CA LYS A 199 3.40 8.01 -1.49
C LYS A 199 4.03 6.78 -2.13
N ASP A 200 4.57 6.98 -3.34
CA ASP A 200 5.40 5.99 -4.04
C ASP A 200 6.47 5.41 -3.10
N LEU A 201 6.83 4.14 -3.35
CA LEU A 201 7.86 3.46 -2.57
C LEU A 201 9.13 4.33 -2.55
N PRO A 202 9.63 4.75 -1.37
CA PRO A 202 10.91 5.43 -1.32
C PRO A 202 12.01 4.48 -1.84
N PRO A 203 13.13 5.01 -2.35
CA PRO A 203 14.26 4.20 -2.78
C PRO A 203 14.67 3.18 -1.71
N GLU A 204 15.17 2.01 -2.13
CA GLU A 204 15.47 0.87 -1.24
C GLU A 204 16.38 1.23 -0.04
N GLU A 205 17.17 2.30 -0.13
CA GLU A 205 18.06 2.79 0.93
C GLU A 205 17.39 3.75 1.94
N GLN A 206 16.13 4.15 1.71
CA GLN A 206 15.36 5.08 2.54
C GLN A 206 14.17 4.40 3.25
N LEU A 207 14.32 3.14 3.63
CA LEU A 207 13.32 2.51 4.51
C LEU A 207 13.36 3.17 5.90
N GLY A 208 12.20 3.63 6.37
CA GLY A 208 12.04 4.08 7.74
C GLY A 208 12.44 2.96 8.71
N TYR A 209 12.96 3.34 9.89
CA TYR A 209 13.47 2.42 10.91
C TYR A 209 12.52 1.27 11.29
N LYS A 210 11.20 1.45 11.13
CA LYS A 210 10.18 0.42 11.41
C LYS A 210 10.15 -0.73 10.40
N VAL A 211 10.69 -0.54 9.18
CA VAL A 211 10.60 -1.54 8.09
C VAL A 211 11.98 -1.99 7.62
N SER A 212 13.05 -1.59 8.34
CA SER A 212 14.43 -1.95 8.00
C SER A 212 14.67 -3.46 7.99
N TYR A 213 13.87 -4.25 8.72
CA TYR A 213 13.97 -5.71 8.74
C TYR A 213 13.75 -6.36 7.37
N LEU A 214 12.90 -5.80 6.51
CA LEU A 214 12.69 -6.30 5.14
C LEU A 214 13.96 -6.16 4.30
N TRP A 215 14.70 -5.08 4.51
CA TRP A 215 15.98 -4.84 3.83
C TRP A 215 17.05 -5.79 4.37
N ASN A 216 17.19 -5.84 5.69
CA ASN A 216 18.16 -6.70 6.38
C ASN A 216 17.98 -8.18 6.04
N CYS A 217 16.75 -8.59 5.71
CA CYS A 217 16.41 -9.98 5.38
C CYS A 217 16.06 -10.18 3.89
N LYS A 218 16.39 -9.24 3.00
CA LYS A 218 16.00 -9.26 1.58
C LYS A 218 16.40 -10.55 0.87
N GLU A 219 17.59 -11.08 1.15
CA GLU A 219 18.11 -12.29 0.52
C GLU A 219 17.30 -13.56 0.85
N TYR A 220 16.65 -13.58 2.02
CA TYR A 220 15.77 -14.69 2.44
C TYR A 220 14.44 -14.62 1.69
N LEU A 221 13.88 -13.41 1.54
CA LEU A 221 12.58 -13.19 0.92
C LEU A 221 12.62 -13.23 -0.62
N LYS A 222 13.76 -12.90 -1.23
CA LYS A 222 13.88 -12.82 -2.70
C LYS A 222 13.63 -14.16 -3.39
N LYS A 223 13.98 -15.27 -2.73
CA LYS A 223 13.83 -16.63 -3.27
C LYS A 223 12.40 -17.17 -3.13
N ALA A 224 11.61 -16.62 -2.23
CA ALA A 224 10.24 -17.08 -2.02
C ALA A 224 9.36 -16.77 -3.24
N SER A 225 8.72 -17.81 -3.76
CA SER A 225 7.70 -17.69 -4.81
C SER A 225 6.31 -17.45 -4.24
N ARG A 226 6.06 -17.94 -3.02
CA ARG A 226 4.80 -17.81 -2.29
C ARG A 226 5.05 -17.24 -0.91
N ILE A 227 4.36 -16.15 -0.59
CA ILE A 227 4.43 -15.49 0.72
C ILE A 227 3.01 -15.34 1.26
N ILE A 228 2.68 -16.07 2.31
CA ILE A 228 1.39 -15.99 2.99
C ILE A 228 1.49 -14.93 4.09
N LEU A 229 0.62 -13.92 4.02
CA LEU A 229 0.50 -12.85 4.99
C LEU A 229 -0.65 -13.19 5.95
N ALA A 230 -0.27 -13.60 7.15
CA ALA A 230 -1.15 -14.01 8.26
C ALA A 230 -1.03 -12.99 9.41
N THR A 231 -1.23 -11.71 9.09
CA THR A 231 -1.24 -10.61 10.07
C THR A 231 -2.54 -10.58 10.86
N ASP A 232 -2.59 -9.77 11.92
CA ASP A 232 -3.80 -9.59 12.72
C ASP A 232 -4.99 -9.15 11.86
N GLY A 233 -6.20 -9.59 12.24
CA GLY A 233 -7.46 -9.30 11.57
C GLY A 233 -8.00 -7.89 11.81
N ASP A 234 -7.26 -7.04 12.55
CA ASP A 234 -7.64 -5.67 12.87
C ASP A 234 -7.10 -4.64 11.85
N GLU A 235 -7.51 -3.37 11.99
CA GLU A 235 -7.07 -2.31 11.07
C GLU A 235 -5.53 -2.15 11.00
N PRO A 236 -4.79 -2.16 12.12
CA PRO A 236 -3.32 -2.19 12.09
C PRO A 236 -2.75 -3.39 11.32
N GLY A 237 -3.23 -4.61 11.58
CA GLY A 237 -2.75 -5.82 10.90
C GLY A 237 -3.00 -5.76 9.39
N GLN A 238 -4.19 -5.28 8.98
CA GLN A 238 -4.49 -5.05 7.57
C GLN A 238 -3.56 -4.01 6.92
N ALA A 239 -3.22 -2.94 7.64
CA ALA A 239 -2.25 -1.95 7.18
C ALA A 239 -0.84 -2.54 7.03
N LEU A 240 -0.42 -3.44 7.94
CA LEU A 240 0.83 -4.16 7.83
C LEU A 240 0.85 -5.09 6.62
N ALA A 241 -0.20 -5.88 6.40
CA ALA A 241 -0.32 -6.78 5.25
C ALA A 241 -0.21 -6.01 3.92
N GLU A 242 -0.86 -4.85 3.83
CA GLU A 242 -0.81 -3.99 2.65
C GLU A 242 0.61 -3.44 2.39
N GLU A 243 1.32 -3.01 3.43
CA GLU A 243 2.69 -2.51 3.30
C GLU A 243 3.68 -3.62 2.96
N LEU A 244 3.50 -4.83 3.51
CA LEU A 244 4.27 -6.02 3.17
C LEU A 244 4.03 -6.41 1.71
N ALA A 245 2.77 -6.57 1.30
CA ALA A 245 2.42 -6.94 -0.08
C ALA A 245 2.95 -5.93 -1.10
N ARG A 246 2.88 -4.64 -0.79
CA ARG A 246 3.42 -3.58 -1.65
C ARG A 246 4.94 -3.67 -1.85
N ARG A 247 5.69 -4.11 -0.83
CA ARG A 247 7.16 -4.18 -0.86
C ARG A 247 7.70 -5.52 -1.37
N LEU A 248 6.99 -6.60 -1.08
CA LEU A 248 7.38 -7.96 -1.46
C LEU A 248 6.93 -8.31 -2.88
N GLY A 249 5.93 -7.59 -3.41
CA GLY A 249 5.30 -7.87 -4.70
C GLY A 249 3.99 -8.61 -4.48
N ARG A 250 2.86 -7.96 -4.82
CA ARG A 250 1.51 -8.50 -4.57
C ARG A 250 1.28 -9.82 -5.28
N GLU A 251 1.90 -10.00 -6.44
CA GLU A 251 1.82 -11.19 -7.27
C GLU A 251 2.38 -12.45 -6.59
N ARG A 252 3.21 -12.28 -5.57
CA ARG A 252 3.77 -13.37 -4.75
C ARG A 252 3.16 -13.43 -3.35
N CYS A 253 2.13 -12.63 -3.06
CA CYS A 253 1.51 -12.56 -1.76
C CYS A 253 0.13 -13.22 -1.75
N TRP A 254 -0.14 -13.94 -0.68
CA TRP A 254 -1.45 -14.49 -0.32
C TRP A 254 -1.86 -13.88 1.02
N ARG A 255 -3.15 -13.66 1.23
CA ARG A 255 -3.71 -13.12 2.45
C ARG A 255 -4.58 -14.17 3.12
N VAL A 256 -4.36 -14.37 4.40
CA VAL A 256 -5.22 -15.21 5.23
C VAL A 256 -6.49 -14.44 5.57
N ARG A 257 -7.64 -15.13 5.51
CA ARG A 257 -8.88 -14.65 6.11
C ARG A 257 -9.15 -15.49 7.35
N TRP A 258 -9.13 -14.86 8.52
CA TRP A 258 -9.41 -15.55 9.77
C TRP A 258 -10.87 -16.02 9.83
N PRO A 259 -11.17 -17.19 10.42
CA PRO A 259 -12.53 -17.71 10.49
C PRO A 259 -13.45 -16.83 11.35
N MET A 260 -14.77 -16.99 11.18
CA MET A 260 -15.75 -16.32 12.04
C MET A 260 -15.76 -16.97 13.43
N LYS A 261 -15.64 -16.14 14.46
CA LYS A 261 -15.77 -16.52 15.87
C LYS A 261 -17.24 -16.52 16.32
N ASN A 262 -18.01 -15.58 15.78
CA ASN A 262 -19.45 -15.42 15.95
C ASN A 262 -20.02 -14.67 14.73
N ASP A 263 -21.33 -14.38 14.72
CA ASP A 263 -22.01 -13.75 13.58
C ASP A 263 -21.42 -12.39 13.14
N ASN A 264 -20.67 -11.70 14.00
CA ASN A 264 -20.17 -10.34 13.76
C ASN A 264 -18.65 -10.18 13.90
N GLU A 265 -17.92 -11.22 14.31
CA GLU A 265 -16.51 -11.10 14.68
C GLU A 265 -15.71 -12.28 14.12
N HIS A 266 -14.54 -11.96 13.57
CA HIS A 266 -13.55 -12.95 13.16
C HIS A 266 -12.53 -13.16 14.27
N PHE A 267 -11.88 -14.33 14.28
CA PHE A 267 -10.70 -14.53 15.12
C PHE A 267 -9.62 -13.49 14.79
N LYS A 268 -8.90 -13.04 15.80
CA LYS A 268 -7.95 -11.93 15.66
C LYS A 268 -6.66 -12.36 14.98
N ASP A 269 -6.11 -13.50 15.38
CA ASP A 269 -4.77 -13.94 15.02
C ASP A 269 -4.66 -15.48 15.02
N ALA A 270 -3.46 -15.98 14.71
CA ALA A 270 -3.20 -17.41 14.61
C ALA A 270 -3.34 -18.12 15.97
N ASN A 271 -2.90 -17.48 17.04
CA ASN A 271 -2.97 -18.08 18.37
C ASN A 271 -4.41 -18.23 18.86
N GLU A 272 -5.29 -17.26 18.59
CA GLU A 272 -6.71 -17.43 18.91
C GLU A 272 -7.34 -18.60 18.15
N VAL A 273 -7.08 -18.72 16.83
CA VAL A 273 -7.59 -19.86 16.05
C VAL A 273 -7.08 -21.18 16.62
N LEU A 274 -5.78 -21.27 16.95
CA LEU A 274 -5.20 -22.47 17.56
C LEU A 274 -5.88 -22.82 18.90
N MET A 275 -6.07 -21.83 19.77
CA MET A 275 -6.63 -22.05 21.11
C MET A 275 -8.09 -22.49 21.07
N TYR A 276 -8.89 -21.95 20.15
CA TYR A 276 -10.34 -22.18 20.13
C TYR A 276 -10.77 -23.28 19.15
N LEU A 277 -10.10 -23.41 18.00
CA LEU A 277 -10.47 -24.34 16.93
C LEU A 277 -9.46 -25.46 16.71
N GLY A 278 -8.26 -25.35 17.28
CA GLY A 278 -7.22 -26.37 17.20
C GLY A 278 -6.30 -26.25 15.98
N PRO A 279 -5.23 -27.07 15.95
CA PRO A 279 -4.17 -26.97 14.93
C PRO A 279 -4.62 -27.36 13.53
N ASP A 280 -5.55 -28.32 13.39
CA ASP A 280 -6.05 -28.76 12.08
C ASP A 280 -6.82 -27.66 11.36
N VAL A 281 -7.65 -26.91 12.09
CA VAL A 281 -8.40 -25.78 11.53
C VAL A 281 -7.46 -24.62 11.20
N LEU A 282 -6.49 -24.30 12.07
CA LEU A 282 -5.47 -23.30 11.75
C LEU A 282 -4.72 -23.68 10.46
N LYS A 283 -4.38 -24.95 10.30
CA LYS A 283 -3.74 -25.46 9.09
C LYS A 283 -4.58 -25.24 7.83
N GLU A 284 -5.85 -25.63 7.87
CA GLU A 284 -6.80 -25.43 6.77
C GLU A 284 -6.94 -23.94 6.39
N VAL A 285 -7.02 -23.05 7.39
CA VAL A 285 -7.12 -21.60 7.19
C VAL A 285 -5.91 -21.05 6.43
N ILE A 286 -4.71 -21.53 6.74
CA ILE A 286 -3.47 -21.11 6.07
C ILE A 286 -3.34 -21.71 4.68
N GLU A 287 -3.71 -22.97 4.49
CA GLU A 287 -3.68 -23.63 3.18
C GLU A 287 -4.64 -22.96 2.18
N ASN A 288 -5.80 -22.49 2.68
CA ASN A 288 -6.83 -21.74 1.93
C ASN A 288 -6.58 -20.23 1.83
N ALA A 289 -5.38 -19.74 2.17
CA ALA A 289 -5.04 -18.34 1.97
C ALA A 289 -5.27 -17.91 0.51
N GLU A 290 -5.87 -16.74 0.30
CA GLU A 290 -6.27 -16.27 -1.02
C GLU A 290 -5.22 -15.36 -1.64
N LEU A 291 -5.16 -15.27 -2.97
CA LEU A 291 -4.25 -14.35 -3.65
C LEU A 291 -4.49 -12.92 -3.18
N TYR A 292 -3.41 -12.19 -2.86
CA TYR A 292 -3.53 -10.81 -2.43
C TYR A 292 -4.14 -9.95 -3.57
N PRO A 293 -5.16 -9.12 -3.30
CA PRO A 293 -5.81 -8.34 -4.35
C PRO A 293 -4.82 -7.45 -5.12
N ILE A 294 -4.74 -7.68 -6.43
CA ILE A 294 -3.92 -6.89 -7.35
C ILE A 294 -4.84 -5.86 -8.01
N ARG A 295 -4.49 -4.57 -7.91
CA ARG A 295 -5.30 -3.49 -8.50
C ARG A 295 -5.46 -3.72 -10.00
N GLY A 296 -6.70 -3.70 -10.48
CA GLY A 296 -7.05 -3.90 -11.89
C GLY A 296 -7.21 -5.37 -12.32
N LEU A 297 -6.92 -6.33 -11.43
CA LEU A 297 -7.26 -7.73 -11.63
C LEU A 297 -8.46 -8.06 -10.76
N PHE A 298 -9.50 -8.60 -11.38
CA PHE A 298 -10.73 -8.95 -10.71
C PHE A 298 -11.09 -10.40 -11.03
N ASN A 299 -11.64 -11.11 -10.03
CA ASN A 299 -12.20 -12.42 -10.27
C ASN A 299 -13.57 -12.25 -10.91
N PHE A 300 -13.77 -12.86 -12.08
CA PHE A 300 -15.02 -12.78 -12.83
C PHE A 300 -16.22 -13.29 -12.00
N ALA A 301 -16.02 -14.29 -11.15
CA ALA A 301 -17.07 -14.83 -10.29
C ALA A 301 -17.63 -13.80 -9.30
N ASN A 302 -16.84 -12.80 -8.91
CA ASN A 302 -17.29 -11.74 -7.99
C ASN A 302 -18.35 -10.82 -8.61
N TYR A 303 -18.55 -10.88 -9.94
CA TYR A 303 -19.55 -10.08 -10.65
C TYR A 303 -20.81 -10.86 -10.98
N PHE A 304 -20.93 -12.14 -10.60
CA PHE A 304 -22.11 -12.93 -10.93
C PHE A 304 -23.39 -12.33 -10.36
N ASP A 305 -23.38 -11.86 -9.12
CA ASP A 305 -24.55 -11.20 -8.53
C ASP A 305 -24.94 -9.91 -9.29
N GLU A 306 -23.96 -9.14 -9.75
CA GLU A 306 -24.19 -7.92 -10.53
C GLU A 306 -24.71 -8.25 -11.94
N LEU A 307 -24.14 -9.27 -12.58
CA LEU A 307 -24.57 -9.75 -13.89
C LEU A 307 -25.97 -10.37 -13.84
N ASP A 308 -26.28 -11.12 -12.78
CA ASP A 308 -27.61 -11.64 -12.51
C ASP A 308 -28.58 -10.49 -12.26
N ALA A 309 -28.20 -9.50 -11.47
CA ALA A 309 -29.03 -8.32 -11.26
C ALA A 309 -29.27 -7.55 -12.58
N TYR A 310 -28.29 -7.51 -13.48
CA TYR A 310 -28.43 -6.94 -14.82
C TYR A 310 -29.34 -7.78 -15.72
N TYR A 311 -29.25 -9.11 -15.62
CA TYR A 311 -30.10 -10.03 -16.39
C TYR A 311 -31.56 -10.01 -15.90
N TYR A 312 -31.76 -10.04 -14.58
CA TYR A 312 -33.07 -10.04 -13.90
C TYR A 312 -33.67 -8.64 -13.74
N ARG A 313 -32.93 -7.60 -14.11
CA ARG A 313 -33.38 -6.21 -14.18
C ARG A 313 -33.70 -5.58 -12.84
N THR A 314 -32.88 -5.89 -11.85
CA THR A 314 -33.05 -5.41 -10.48
C THR A 314 -32.14 -4.23 -10.14
N LEU A 315 -31.20 -3.84 -11.02
CA LEU A 315 -30.36 -2.63 -10.82
C LEU A 315 -31.10 -1.35 -11.23
N GLY A 316 -32.00 -1.44 -12.21
CA GLY A 316 -32.86 -0.33 -12.64
C GLY A 316 -32.21 0.60 -13.67
N TYR A 317 -33.04 1.23 -14.53
CA TYR A 317 -32.66 2.09 -15.68
C TYR A 317 -31.87 1.44 -16.82
N GLU A 318 -31.69 0.11 -16.82
CA GLU A 318 -30.90 -0.63 -17.81
C GLU A 318 -31.42 -0.52 -19.26
N TYR A 319 -32.72 -0.25 -19.44
CA TYR A 319 -33.33 0.02 -20.75
C TYR A 319 -33.36 1.51 -21.13
N GLY A 320 -32.82 2.37 -20.27
CA GLY A 320 -32.91 3.81 -20.38
C GLY A 320 -34.31 4.35 -20.08
N VAL A 321 -34.36 5.66 -19.82
CA VAL A 321 -35.59 6.41 -19.61
C VAL A 321 -36.13 6.89 -20.96
N SER A 322 -37.43 6.78 -21.14
CA SER A 322 -38.14 7.37 -22.28
C SER A 322 -37.77 8.84 -22.46
N THR A 323 -37.44 9.22 -23.69
CA THR A 323 -37.15 10.61 -24.07
C THR A 323 -38.38 11.52 -24.04
N GLY A 324 -39.58 10.94 -23.93
CA GLY A 324 -40.87 11.61 -24.07
C GLY A 324 -41.40 11.64 -25.51
N TRP A 325 -40.60 11.25 -26.50
CA TRP A 325 -41.01 11.15 -27.90
C TRP A 325 -41.15 9.69 -28.34
N LYS A 326 -42.39 9.27 -28.62
CA LYS A 326 -42.69 7.87 -29.02
C LYS A 326 -41.83 7.39 -30.19
N GLY A 327 -41.71 8.21 -31.24
CA GLY A 327 -40.91 7.85 -32.43
C GLY A 327 -39.41 7.79 -32.19
N LEU A 328 -38.91 8.33 -31.08
CA LEU A 328 -37.49 8.22 -30.71
C LEU A 328 -37.26 7.07 -29.73
N ASN A 329 -38.20 6.78 -28.82
CA ASN A 329 -38.06 5.74 -27.81
C ASN A 329 -37.87 4.32 -28.37
N GLU A 330 -38.32 4.07 -29.60
CA GLU A 330 -38.07 2.81 -30.32
C GLU A 330 -36.60 2.64 -30.73
N LEU A 331 -35.89 3.75 -30.89
CA LEU A 331 -34.50 3.80 -31.35
C LEU A 331 -33.52 4.17 -30.23
N TYR A 332 -33.96 4.96 -29.25
CA TYR A 332 -33.11 5.56 -28.24
C TYR A 332 -33.88 5.88 -26.95
N ASN A 333 -33.36 5.36 -25.84
CA ASN A 333 -33.77 5.71 -24.48
C ASN A 333 -32.53 6.15 -23.68
N ILE A 334 -32.72 6.96 -22.64
CA ILE A 334 -31.62 7.63 -21.95
C ILE A 334 -31.16 6.85 -20.75
N VAL A 335 -29.94 6.33 -20.82
CA VAL A 335 -29.25 5.72 -19.69
C VAL A 335 -28.38 6.76 -19.00
N PRO A 336 -28.37 6.85 -17.66
CA PRO A 336 -27.41 7.68 -16.93
C PRO A 336 -25.96 7.33 -17.29
N GLY A 337 -25.12 8.33 -17.53
CA GLY A 337 -23.73 8.14 -17.97
C GLY A 337 -23.36 9.17 -19.02
N GLU A 338 -23.30 8.76 -20.29
CA GLU A 338 -22.86 9.61 -21.39
C GLU A 338 -23.87 9.65 -22.53
N THR A 339 -24.46 10.82 -22.79
CA THR A 339 -25.29 11.11 -23.97
C THR A 339 -24.66 12.24 -24.76
N ILE A 340 -24.41 12.03 -26.05
CA ILE A 340 -23.80 13.02 -26.93
C ILE A 340 -24.81 13.42 -28.01
N VAL A 341 -25.04 14.73 -28.17
CA VAL A 341 -25.91 15.30 -29.21
C VAL A 341 -25.08 16.14 -30.16
N THR A 342 -25.13 15.83 -31.45
CA THR A 342 -24.38 16.53 -32.50
C THR A 342 -25.26 16.83 -33.72
N GLY A 343 -24.80 17.71 -34.61
CA GLY A 343 -25.56 18.16 -35.76
C GLY A 343 -25.11 19.52 -36.30
N VAL A 344 -25.62 19.89 -37.47
CA VAL A 344 -25.27 21.12 -38.21
C VAL A 344 -25.52 22.38 -37.35
N PRO A 345 -24.74 23.47 -37.48
CA PRO A 345 -25.04 24.74 -36.82
C PRO A 345 -26.48 25.18 -37.08
N ASN A 346 -27.13 25.77 -36.07
CA ASN A 346 -28.51 26.27 -36.13
C ASN A 346 -29.61 25.22 -36.46
N SER A 347 -29.33 23.93 -36.28
CA SER A 347 -30.31 22.83 -36.47
C SER A 347 -31.24 22.58 -35.27
N GLY A 348 -31.16 23.40 -34.21
CA GLY A 348 -32.01 23.26 -33.03
C GLY A 348 -31.51 22.28 -31.97
N LYS A 349 -30.24 21.88 -31.98
CA LYS A 349 -29.65 20.96 -30.97
C LYS A 349 -29.92 21.40 -29.53
N SER A 350 -29.62 22.65 -29.20
CA SER A 350 -29.81 23.20 -27.86
C SER A 350 -31.29 23.20 -27.46
N GLU A 351 -32.18 23.49 -28.41
CA GLU A 351 -33.63 23.45 -28.18
C GLU A 351 -34.13 22.01 -27.95
N TRP A 352 -33.57 21.04 -28.66
CA TRP A 352 -33.87 19.62 -28.47
C TRP A 352 -33.40 19.11 -27.11
N ILE A 353 -32.16 19.44 -26.70
CA ILE A 353 -31.63 19.09 -25.38
C ILE A 353 -32.51 19.69 -24.30
N ASP A 354 -32.83 20.98 -24.36
CA ASP A 354 -33.70 21.63 -23.37
C ASP A 354 -35.05 20.92 -23.22
N ALA A 355 -35.67 20.51 -24.34
CA ALA A 355 -36.95 19.81 -24.32
C ALA A 355 -36.83 18.42 -23.70
N LEU A 356 -35.76 17.71 -24.02
CA LEU A 356 -35.46 16.41 -23.44
C LEU A 356 -35.27 16.50 -21.93
N LEU A 357 -34.55 17.50 -21.45
CA LEU A 357 -34.35 17.72 -20.01
C LEU A 357 -35.67 17.98 -19.28
N CYS A 358 -36.57 18.78 -19.87
CA CYS A 358 -37.92 18.97 -19.33
C CYS A 358 -38.71 17.65 -19.29
N ASN A 359 -38.67 16.85 -20.36
CA ASN A 359 -39.37 15.56 -20.40
C ASN A 359 -38.86 14.57 -19.36
N LEU A 360 -37.53 14.50 -19.15
CA LEU A 360 -36.92 13.64 -18.14
C LEU A 360 -37.23 14.11 -16.72
N ASN A 361 -37.25 15.42 -16.49
CA ASN A 361 -37.67 15.98 -15.21
C ASN A 361 -39.13 15.66 -14.90
N GLU A 362 -40.03 15.81 -15.89
CA GLU A 362 -41.46 15.53 -15.73
C GLU A 362 -41.75 14.03 -15.53
N SER A 363 -41.07 13.15 -16.27
CA SER A 363 -41.36 11.71 -16.26
C SER A 363 -40.75 10.95 -15.08
N VAL A 364 -39.50 11.24 -14.72
CA VAL A 364 -38.73 10.48 -13.71
C VAL A 364 -38.08 11.37 -12.66
N GLY A 365 -38.38 12.67 -12.65
CA GLY A 365 -37.91 13.58 -11.60
C GLY A 365 -36.42 13.91 -11.67
N TRP A 366 -35.75 13.65 -12.79
CA TRP A 366 -34.31 13.93 -12.92
C TRP A 366 -33.98 15.40 -12.74
N LYS A 367 -32.87 15.67 -12.06
CA LYS A 367 -32.38 17.02 -11.77
C LYS A 367 -31.11 17.27 -12.58
N PHE A 368 -31.03 18.43 -13.22
CA PHE A 368 -29.95 18.76 -14.14
C PHE A 368 -29.18 20.00 -13.70
N ALA A 369 -27.86 19.94 -13.82
CA ALA A 369 -27.00 21.11 -13.78
C ALA A 369 -26.70 21.54 -15.22
N LEU A 370 -26.92 22.82 -15.54
CA LEU A 370 -26.76 23.36 -16.89
C LEU A 370 -25.53 24.26 -16.96
N CYS A 371 -24.62 23.97 -17.90
CA CYS A 371 -23.51 24.84 -18.26
C CYS A 371 -23.64 25.23 -19.73
N SER A 372 -24.23 26.41 -19.99
CA SER A 372 -24.45 26.95 -21.33
C SER A 372 -23.46 28.08 -21.59
N MET A 373 -22.56 27.90 -22.55
CA MET A 373 -21.59 28.93 -22.95
C MET A 373 -22.21 29.95 -23.92
N GLU A 374 -23.37 29.65 -24.50
CA GLU A 374 -24.02 30.48 -25.52
C GLU A 374 -25.21 31.27 -24.97
N ASN A 375 -26.03 30.68 -24.08
CA ASN A 375 -27.23 31.34 -23.58
C ASN A 375 -26.98 31.98 -22.21
N LYS A 376 -27.37 33.24 -22.05
CA LYS A 376 -27.41 33.88 -20.72
C LYS A 376 -28.46 33.20 -19.85
N VAL A 377 -28.21 33.13 -18.54
CA VAL A 377 -29.07 32.43 -17.57
C VAL A 377 -30.55 32.81 -17.69
N ARG A 378 -30.86 34.11 -17.79
CA ARG A 378 -32.25 34.59 -17.88
C ARG A 378 -32.93 34.15 -19.18
N GLU A 379 -32.22 34.17 -20.28
CA GLU A 379 -32.74 33.77 -21.60
C GLU A 379 -32.94 32.26 -21.66
N HIS A 380 -32.00 31.49 -21.10
CA HIS A 380 -32.11 30.03 -21.01
C HIS A 380 -33.26 29.62 -20.09
N ALA A 381 -33.42 30.27 -18.93
CA ALA A 381 -34.54 30.02 -18.02
C ALA A 381 -35.90 30.26 -18.69
N ARG A 382 -36.03 31.36 -19.46
CA ARG A 382 -37.24 31.62 -20.24
C ARG A 382 -37.55 30.48 -21.23
N LYS A 383 -36.55 30.03 -21.98
CA LYS A 383 -36.70 28.92 -22.95
C LYS A 383 -37.12 27.61 -22.29
N LEU A 384 -36.61 27.30 -21.09
CA LEU A 384 -37.01 26.11 -20.33
C LEU A 384 -38.44 26.22 -19.82
N LEU A 385 -38.84 27.40 -19.33
CA LEU A 385 -40.23 27.65 -18.91
C LEU A 385 -41.24 27.50 -20.06
N GLU A 386 -40.90 27.99 -21.25
CA GLU A 386 -41.73 27.81 -22.45
C GLU A 386 -41.98 26.33 -22.76
N LYS A 387 -40.93 25.51 -22.66
CA LYS A 387 -40.99 24.06 -22.93
C LYS A 387 -41.77 23.32 -21.86
N HIS A 388 -41.57 23.69 -20.59
CA HIS A 388 -42.31 23.09 -19.47
C HIS A 388 -43.80 23.42 -19.53
N ILE A 389 -44.16 24.68 -19.79
CA ILE A 389 -45.56 25.14 -19.86
C ILE A 389 -46.22 24.80 -21.21
N LYS A 390 -45.41 24.46 -22.22
CA LYS A 390 -45.84 24.18 -23.62
C LYS A 390 -46.54 25.38 -24.27
N LYS A 391 -46.14 26.60 -23.87
CA LYS A 391 -46.66 27.87 -24.40
C LYS A 391 -45.51 28.88 -24.58
N PRO A 392 -45.50 29.65 -25.68
CA PRO A 392 -44.50 30.70 -25.84
C PRO A 392 -44.79 31.88 -24.90
N PHE A 393 -43.75 32.61 -24.49
CA PHE A 393 -43.90 33.87 -23.75
C PHE A 393 -44.40 35.02 -24.63
N PHE A 394 -44.14 34.93 -25.94
CA PHE A 394 -44.53 35.93 -26.92
C PHE A 394 -45.31 35.26 -28.04
N ASP A 395 -46.42 35.86 -28.46
CA ASP A 395 -47.11 35.42 -29.66
C ASP A 395 -46.19 35.56 -30.88
N LYS A 396 -46.21 34.57 -31.76
CA LYS A 396 -45.47 34.65 -33.03
C LYS A 396 -46.06 35.82 -33.82
N ARG A 397 -45.22 36.82 -34.10
CA ARG A 397 -45.51 37.81 -35.16
C ARG A 397 -45.43 37.16 -36.53
#